data_AF-A0AAU9CSX3-F1
#
_entry.id   AF-A0AAU9CSX3-F1
#
_cell.length_a   1.000
_cell.length_b   1.000
_cell.length_c   1.000
_cell.angle_alpha   90.00
_cell.angle_beta   90.00
_cell.angle_gamma   90.00
#
_symmetry.space_group_name_H-M   'P 1'
#
loop_
_entity.id
_entity.type
_entity.pdbx_description
1 polymer ?
#
loop_
_entity_poly.entity_id
_entity_poly.type
_entity_poly.pdbx_seq_one_letter_code
_entity_poly.pdbx_strand_id
1 'polypeptide(L)'
;MKKEKVSWLTNLIYFILVPVSQIIVYIFSSKSLGEITNLLAIKEKLGLSTEQFKNFQLGLAALVSIITFLVLFIIDWLLLKLLSSRSSTQALFMSLVLGIVISNLLGIIIPNTLDLKITQGIMALIQLLIVMFTYSKLSKKYGGRHDRTGTIILGITSLALGIIPYFIH
;
A
#
# COMPACT_ATOMS: atom_id res chain seq x y z
N MET A 1 -9.36 -4.17 31.54
CA MET A 1 -9.09 -4.93 30.29
C MET A 1 -7.61 -4.91 30.02
N LYS A 2 -6.93 -6.08 30.01
CA LYS A 2 -5.54 -6.18 29.53
C LYS A 2 -5.53 -5.88 28.02
N LYS A 3 -4.75 -4.90 27.59
CA LYS A 3 -4.54 -4.64 26.15
C LYS A 3 -3.75 -5.82 25.58
N GLU A 4 -4.38 -6.67 24.78
CA GLU A 4 -3.69 -7.71 24.02
C GLU A 4 -2.72 -7.03 23.04
N LYS A 5 -1.43 -7.06 23.36
CA LYS A 5 -0.37 -6.67 22.43
C LYS A 5 -0.24 -7.79 21.41
N VAL A 6 -0.37 -7.46 20.13
CA VAL A 6 -0.11 -8.43 19.06
C VAL A 6 1.39 -8.74 19.03
N SER A 7 1.72 -10.02 18.91
CA SER A 7 3.10 -10.50 18.88
C SER A 7 3.88 -9.86 17.73
N TRP A 8 5.17 -9.59 17.95
CA TRP A 8 6.06 -9.05 16.92
C TRP A 8 6.10 -9.93 15.66
N LEU A 9 6.09 -11.26 15.84
CA LEU A 9 6.03 -12.21 14.74
C LEU A 9 4.78 -12.02 13.88
N THR A 10 3.64 -11.77 14.51
CA THR A 10 2.39 -11.51 13.80
C THR A 10 2.47 -10.22 12.99
N ASN A 11 3.04 -9.15 13.54
CA ASN A 11 3.25 -7.90 12.80
C ASN A 11 4.20 -8.09 11.61
N LEU A 12 5.25 -8.91 11.76
CA LEU A 12 6.17 -9.24 10.67
C LEU A 12 5.45 -10.01 9.54
N ILE A 13 4.64 -11.01 9.88
CA ILE A 13 3.84 -11.76 8.89
C ILE A 13 2.92 -10.82 8.13
N TYR A 14 2.21 -9.92 8.82
CA TYR A 14 1.37 -8.91 8.17
C TYR A 14 2.17 -7.96 7.29
N PHE A 15 3.35 -7.51 7.74
CA PHE A 15 4.21 -6.63 6.95
C PHE A 15 4.62 -7.27 5.61
N ILE A 16 5.00 -8.55 5.63
CA ILE A 16 5.43 -9.30 4.44
C ILE A 16 4.33 -9.39 3.38
N LEU A 17 3.05 -9.29 3.76
CA LEU A 17 1.94 -9.29 2.81
C LEU A 17 2.01 -8.12 1.82
N VAL A 18 2.60 -6.98 2.21
CA VAL A 18 2.74 -5.81 1.34
C VAL A 18 3.61 -6.12 0.12
N PRO A 19 4.91 -6.44 0.23
CA PRO A 19 5.74 -6.76 -0.92
C PRO A 19 5.26 -8.01 -1.67
N VAL A 20 4.73 -9.02 -0.98
CA VAL A 20 4.16 -10.23 -1.63
C VAL A 20 2.99 -9.86 -2.53
N SER A 21 2.05 -9.06 -2.05
CA SER A 21 0.91 -8.63 -2.88
C SER A 21 1.34 -7.83 -4.11
N GLN A 22 2.37 -6.98 -3.98
CA GLN A 22 2.90 -6.21 -5.11
C GLN A 22 3.57 -7.12 -6.16
N ILE A 23 4.35 -8.11 -5.70
CA ILE A 23 4.97 -9.11 -6.59
C ILE A 23 3.90 -9.87 -7.37
N ILE A 24 2.82 -10.28 -6.71
CA ILE A 24 1.71 -10.98 -7.37
C ILE A 24 1.11 -10.05 -8.44
N VAL A 25 0.75 -8.81 -8.11
CA VAL A 25 0.24 -7.84 -9.10
C VAL A 25 1.20 -7.69 -10.26
N TYR A 26 2.49 -7.51 -10.01
CA TYR A 26 3.50 -7.40 -11.04
C TYR A 26 3.47 -8.59 -12.01
N ILE A 27 3.41 -9.83 -11.50
CA ILE A 27 3.35 -11.05 -12.33
C ILE A 27 2.08 -11.08 -13.20
N PHE A 28 0.95 -10.60 -12.69
CA PHE A 28 -0.32 -10.57 -13.43
C PHE A 28 -0.39 -9.39 -14.42
N SER A 29 0.21 -8.24 -14.09
CA SER A 29 0.16 -7.00 -14.87
C SER A 29 1.32 -6.82 -15.86
N SER A 30 2.41 -7.59 -15.75
CA SER A 30 3.58 -7.52 -16.66
C SER A 30 3.29 -7.90 -18.12
N LYS A 31 2.01 -8.09 -18.48
CA LYS A 31 1.52 -8.19 -19.86
C LYS A 31 1.24 -6.83 -20.52
N SER A 32 1.36 -5.72 -19.79
CA SER A 32 1.13 -4.35 -20.29
C SER A 32 2.42 -3.74 -20.87
N LEU A 33 2.38 -3.41 -22.16
CA LEU A 33 3.54 -3.22 -23.06
C LEU A 33 4.28 -1.86 -23.00
N GLY A 34 3.92 -0.93 -22.11
CA GLY A 34 4.37 0.47 -22.18
C GLY A 34 5.77 0.77 -21.61
N GLU A 35 6.15 0.16 -20.49
CA GLU A 35 7.41 0.48 -19.77
C GLU A 35 8.59 -0.46 -20.12
N ILE A 36 8.34 -1.40 -21.03
CA ILE A 36 9.26 -2.47 -21.38
C ILE A 36 10.51 -1.93 -22.10
N THR A 37 10.43 -0.82 -22.83
CA THR A 37 11.56 -0.29 -23.64
C THR A 37 12.74 0.21 -22.81
N ASN A 38 12.51 0.98 -21.76
CA ASN A 38 13.60 1.44 -20.86
C ASN A 38 14.18 0.29 -20.05
N LEU A 39 13.34 -0.66 -19.67
CA LEU A 39 13.69 -1.84 -18.91
C LEU A 39 14.49 -2.85 -19.75
N LEU A 40 14.15 -3.03 -21.02
CA LEU A 40 14.92 -3.83 -21.97
C LEU A 40 16.29 -3.21 -22.27
N ALA A 41 16.39 -1.88 -22.37
CA ALA A 41 17.68 -1.22 -22.52
C ALA A 41 18.60 -1.45 -21.30
N ILE A 42 18.04 -1.57 -20.09
CA ILE A 42 18.78 -1.95 -18.88
C ILE A 42 19.21 -3.43 -18.93
N LYS A 43 18.32 -4.33 -19.38
CA LYS A 43 18.64 -5.75 -19.59
C LYS A 43 19.84 -5.91 -20.53
N GLU A 44 19.82 -5.21 -21.66
CA GLU A 44 20.88 -5.25 -22.66
C GLU A 44 22.18 -4.64 -22.15
N LYS A 45 22.14 -3.46 -21.50
CA LYS A 45 23.34 -2.80 -20.96
C LYS A 45 24.03 -3.59 -19.85
N LEU A 46 23.27 -4.32 -19.04
CA LEU A 46 23.80 -5.14 -17.95
C LEU A 46 24.11 -6.57 -18.36
N GLY A 47 23.83 -6.97 -19.61
CA GLY A 47 24.06 -8.33 -20.12
C GLY A 47 23.30 -9.41 -19.33
N LEU A 48 22.14 -9.07 -18.76
CA LEU A 48 21.40 -9.99 -17.88
C LEU A 48 20.63 -11.04 -18.70
N SER A 49 20.65 -12.29 -18.22
CA SER A 49 19.75 -13.32 -18.75
C SER A 49 18.29 -12.93 -18.48
N THR A 50 17.34 -13.48 -19.24
CA THR A 50 15.91 -13.23 -19.04
C THR A 50 15.46 -13.58 -17.61
N GLU A 51 16.05 -14.63 -17.02
CA GLU A 51 15.76 -15.02 -15.64
C GLU A 51 16.36 -14.06 -14.61
N GLN A 52 17.62 -13.66 -14.79
CA GLN A 52 18.28 -12.67 -13.93
C GLN A 52 17.55 -11.33 -13.96
N PHE A 53 17.10 -10.91 -15.15
CA PHE A 53 16.34 -9.68 -15.33
C PHE A 53 14.97 -9.73 -14.64
N LYS A 54 14.27 -10.86 -14.74
CA LYS A 54 13.01 -11.08 -14.02
C LYS A 54 13.22 -11.02 -12.50
N ASN A 55 14.26 -11.67 -11.99
CA ASN A 55 14.59 -11.62 -10.56
C ASN A 55 14.94 -10.20 -10.09
N PHE A 56 15.67 -9.45 -10.91
CA PHE A 56 15.98 -8.05 -10.65
C PHE A 56 14.71 -7.19 -10.57
N GLN A 57 13.77 -7.35 -11.51
CA GLN A 57 12.49 -6.62 -11.49
C GLN A 57 11.64 -6.95 -10.26
N LEU A 58 11.58 -8.23 -9.89
CA LEU A 58 10.87 -8.67 -8.68
C LEU A 58 11.49 -8.08 -7.41
N GLY A 59 12.83 -8.08 -7.32
CA GLY A 59 13.56 -7.46 -6.22
C GLY A 59 13.31 -5.95 -6.13
N LEU A 60 13.31 -5.26 -7.27
CA LEU A 60 13.03 -3.83 -7.34
C LEU A 60 11.59 -3.51 -6.91
N ALA A 61 10.60 -4.29 -7.39
CA ALA A 61 9.20 -4.13 -6.99
C ALA A 61 9.01 -4.33 -5.48
N ALA A 62 9.65 -5.34 -4.89
CA ALA A 62 9.63 -5.57 -3.44
C ALA A 62 10.25 -4.41 -2.67
N LEU A 63 11.40 -3.90 -3.12
CA LEU A 63 12.11 -2.80 -2.47
C LEU A 63 11.29 -1.50 -2.50
N VAL A 64 10.73 -1.15 -3.67
CA VAL A 64 9.87 0.03 -3.83
C VAL A 64 8.63 -0.09 -2.92
N SER A 65 8.06 -1.27 -2.80
CA SER A 65 6.91 -1.52 -1.91
C SER A 65 7.24 -1.26 -0.44
N ILE A 66 8.40 -1.76 0.02
CA ILE A 66 8.88 -1.56 1.39
C ILE A 66 9.09 -0.07 1.67
N ILE A 67 9.79 0.64 0.77
CA ILE A 67 10.08 2.06 0.94
C ILE A 67 8.78 2.87 0.96
N THR A 68 7.87 2.61 0.01
CA THR A 68 6.58 3.32 -0.08
C THR A 68 5.74 3.13 1.17
N PHE A 69 5.64 1.90 1.67
CA PHE A 69 4.95 1.61 2.93
C PHE A 69 5.57 2.37 4.10
N LEU A 70 6.90 2.32 4.24
CA LEU A 70 7.60 2.96 5.36
C LEU A 70 7.38 4.47 5.35
N VAL A 71 7.47 5.11 4.18
CA VAL A 71 7.24 6.55 4.04
C VAL A 71 5.81 6.91 4.45
N LEU A 72 4.80 6.23 3.92
CA LEU A 72 3.39 6.46 4.27
C LEU A 72 3.15 6.25 5.78
N PHE A 73 3.64 5.13 6.31
CA PHE A 73 3.50 4.81 7.73
C PHE A 73 4.14 5.87 8.63
N ILE A 74 5.34 6.36 8.29
CA ILE A 74 6.04 7.39 9.09
C ILE A 74 5.28 8.71 9.03
N ILE A 75 4.85 9.15 7.84
CA ILE A 75 4.08 10.40 7.68
C ILE A 75 2.79 10.34 8.50
N ASP A 76 1.99 9.29 8.31
CA ASP A 76 0.73 9.12 9.03
C ASP A 76 0.96 8.99 10.53
N TRP A 77 1.99 8.25 10.94
CA TRP A 77 2.32 8.10 12.36
C TRP A 77 2.69 9.44 13.00
N LEU A 78 3.51 10.25 12.33
CA LEU A 78 3.89 11.59 12.79
C LEU A 78 2.65 12.50 12.89
N LEU A 79 1.81 12.53 11.86
CA LEU A 79 0.59 13.33 11.86
C LEU A 79 -0.39 12.89 12.94
N LEU A 80 -0.59 11.58 13.13
CA LEU A 80 -1.41 11.06 14.21
C LEU A 80 -0.83 11.43 15.59
N LYS A 81 0.49 11.36 15.77
CA LYS A 81 1.14 11.73 17.03
C LYS A 81 1.00 13.22 17.35
N LEU A 82 1.07 14.07 16.33
CA LEU A 82 0.99 15.53 16.48
C LEU A 82 -0.44 16.05 16.60
N LEU A 83 -1.39 15.43 15.89
CA LEU A 83 -2.72 15.99 15.64
C LEU A 83 -3.86 15.15 16.23
N SER A 84 -3.62 13.90 16.65
CA SER A 84 -4.62 13.08 17.35
C SER A 84 -4.29 12.93 18.83
N SER A 85 -5.31 13.13 19.67
CA SER A 85 -5.21 12.85 21.11
C SER A 85 -5.03 11.36 21.43
N ARG A 86 -5.22 10.45 20.44
CA ARG A 86 -5.19 8.99 20.64
C ARG A 86 -4.62 8.25 19.42
N SER A 87 -3.34 8.43 19.12
CA SER A 87 -2.67 7.67 18.05
C SER A 87 -2.51 6.19 18.42
N SER A 88 -3.05 5.27 17.61
CA SER A 88 -2.78 3.82 17.73
C SER A 88 -1.91 3.34 16.57
N THR A 89 -0.60 3.25 16.81
CA THR A 89 0.39 2.79 15.82
C THR A 89 0.05 1.41 15.25
N GLN A 90 -0.52 0.52 16.06
CA GLN A 90 -0.92 -0.81 15.61
C GLN A 90 -2.15 -0.79 14.71
N ALA A 91 -3.14 0.08 15.01
CA ALA A 91 -4.29 0.26 14.13
C ALA A 91 -3.85 0.86 12.78
N LEU A 92 -2.95 1.85 12.81
CA LEU A 92 -2.35 2.45 11.61
C LEU A 92 -1.67 1.37 10.76
N PHE A 93 -0.73 0.64 11.35
CA PHE A 93 0.04 -0.41 10.68
C PHE A 93 -0.88 -1.44 9.99
N MET A 94 -1.85 -1.99 10.73
CA MET A 94 -2.76 -2.99 10.18
C MET A 94 -3.68 -2.41 9.09
N SER A 95 -4.15 -1.18 9.25
CA SER A 95 -5.00 -0.52 8.24
C SER A 95 -4.27 -0.30 6.93
N LEU A 96 -3.00 0.12 6.98
CA LEU A 96 -2.18 0.34 5.79
C LEU A 96 -1.83 -0.97 5.08
N VAL A 97 -1.43 -2.01 5.83
CA VAL A 97 -1.17 -3.34 5.27
C VAL A 97 -2.41 -3.86 4.52
N LEU A 98 -3.58 -3.84 5.18
CA LEU A 98 -4.82 -4.32 4.58
C LEU A 98 -5.24 -3.50 3.36
N GLY A 99 -5.12 -2.17 3.46
CA GLY A 99 -5.40 -1.26 2.35
C GLY A 99 -4.58 -1.59 1.12
N ILE A 100 -3.26 -1.72 1.27
CA ILE A 100 -2.36 -2.03 0.16
C ILE A 100 -2.62 -3.42 -0.41
N VAL A 101 -2.75 -4.45 0.44
CA VAL A 101 -2.98 -5.82 -0.02
C VAL A 101 -4.28 -5.92 -0.82
N ILE A 102 -5.37 -5.33 -0.33
CA ILE A 102 -6.66 -5.38 -1.04
C ILE A 102 -6.60 -4.54 -2.32
N SER A 103 -5.99 -3.36 -2.27
CA SER A 103 -5.76 -2.53 -3.47
C SER A 103 -5.04 -3.33 -4.55
N ASN A 104 -3.94 -3.99 -4.18
CA ASN A 104 -3.19 -4.84 -5.09
C ASN A 104 -4.02 -6.00 -5.64
N LEU A 105 -4.79 -6.71 -4.80
CA LEU A 105 -5.67 -7.79 -5.28
C LEU A 105 -6.72 -7.29 -6.29
N LEU A 106 -7.26 -6.09 -6.09
CA LEU A 106 -8.19 -5.46 -7.05
C LEU A 106 -7.50 -5.17 -8.39
N GLY A 107 -6.20 -4.88 -8.37
CA GLY A 107 -5.39 -4.65 -9.57
C GLY A 107 -5.21 -5.87 -10.46
N ILE A 108 -5.49 -7.06 -9.92
CA ILE A 108 -5.50 -8.32 -10.67
C ILE A 108 -6.87 -8.55 -11.32
N ILE A 109 -7.95 -8.12 -10.65
CA ILE A 109 -9.33 -8.45 -11.04
C ILE A 109 -9.89 -7.43 -12.04
N ILE A 110 -9.59 -6.15 -11.86
CA ILE A 110 -10.21 -5.05 -12.62
C ILE A 110 -9.61 -4.81 -14.03
N PRO A 111 -8.40 -5.27 -14.45
CA PRO A 111 -7.77 -4.77 -15.69
C PRO A 111 -8.30 -5.40 -16.99
N ASN A 112 -9.61 -5.57 -17.15
CA ASN A 112 -10.23 -6.02 -18.41
C ASN A 112 -11.49 -5.23 -18.84
N THR A 113 -11.93 -4.19 -18.12
CA THR A 113 -13.24 -3.56 -18.38
C THR A 113 -13.29 -2.03 -18.44
N LEU A 114 -12.25 -1.31 -18.01
CA LEU A 114 -12.27 0.16 -17.91
C LEU A 114 -10.93 0.77 -18.34
N ASP A 115 -10.98 2.05 -18.76
CA ASP A 115 -9.80 2.86 -19.08
C ASP A 115 -8.79 2.84 -17.91
N LEU A 116 -7.49 2.78 -18.24
CA LEU A 116 -6.39 2.57 -17.30
C LEU A 116 -6.35 3.65 -16.20
N LYS A 117 -6.61 4.91 -16.56
CA LYS A 117 -6.64 6.03 -15.61
C LYS A 117 -7.82 5.93 -14.64
N ILE A 118 -9.00 5.60 -15.15
CA ILE A 118 -10.23 5.46 -14.35
C ILE A 118 -10.08 4.28 -13.37
N THR A 119 -9.52 3.18 -13.84
CA THR A 119 -9.28 1.98 -13.03
C THR A 119 -8.34 2.27 -11.86
N GLN A 120 -7.22 2.98 -12.11
CA GLN A 120 -6.28 3.36 -11.05
C GLN A 120 -6.91 4.29 -10.01
N GLY A 121 -7.70 5.27 -10.43
CA GLY A 121 -8.43 6.16 -9.53
C GLY A 121 -9.45 5.42 -8.65
N ILE A 122 -10.20 4.48 -9.22
CA ILE A 122 -11.14 3.64 -8.48
C ILE A 122 -10.41 2.77 -7.44
N MET A 123 -9.29 2.15 -7.81
CA MET A 123 -8.50 1.34 -6.89
C MET A 123 -7.97 2.16 -5.71
N ALA A 124 -7.45 3.36 -5.99
CA ALA A 124 -6.98 4.27 -4.96
C ALA A 124 -8.11 4.73 -4.02
N LEU A 125 -9.32 4.98 -4.54
CA LEU A 125 -10.51 5.28 -3.74
C LEU A 125 -10.94 4.11 -2.85
N ILE A 126 -10.92 2.89 -3.37
CA ILE A 126 -11.26 1.70 -2.57
C ILE A 126 -10.21 1.50 -1.47
N GLN A 127 -8.92 1.67 -1.79
CA GLN A 127 -7.83 1.62 -0.81
C GLN A 127 -8.05 2.63 0.32
N LEU A 128 -8.36 3.89 -0.01
CA LEU A 128 -8.70 4.93 0.96
C LEU A 128 -9.84 4.49 1.90
N LEU A 129 -10.95 4.01 1.33
CA LEU A 129 -12.12 3.59 2.12
C LEU A 129 -11.76 2.45 3.07
N ILE A 130 -10.96 1.48 2.62
CA ILE A 130 -10.51 0.36 3.44
C ILE A 130 -9.60 0.84 4.57
N VAL A 131 -8.60 1.69 4.28
CA VAL A 131 -7.68 2.23 5.28
C VAL A 131 -8.46 2.99 6.36
N MET A 132 -9.34 3.90 5.95
CA MET A 132 -10.16 4.69 6.88
C MET A 132 -11.09 3.81 7.73
N PHE A 133 -11.81 2.89 7.10
CA PHE A 133 -12.76 2.00 7.81
C PHE A 133 -12.03 1.10 8.80
N THR A 134 -10.93 0.50 8.37
CA THR A 134 -10.16 -0.44 9.19
C THR A 134 -9.47 0.30 10.34
N TYR A 135 -8.90 1.48 10.11
CA TYR A 135 -8.35 2.31 11.19
C TYR A 135 -9.44 2.72 12.19
N SER A 136 -10.59 3.20 11.74
CA SER A 136 -11.70 3.60 12.63
C SER A 136 -12.17 2.44 13.53
N LYS A 137 -12.22 1.22 12.98
CA LYS A 137 -12.60 0.02 13.72
C LYS A 137 -11.50 -0.44 14.69
N LEU A 138 -10.25 -0.49 14.23
CA LEU A 138 -9.11 -0.96 15.03
C LEU A 138 -8.68 0.05 16.09
N SER A 139 -8.78 1.35 15.83
CA SER A 139 -8.53 2.41 16.83
C SER A 139 -9.49 2.28 18.02
N LYS A 140 -10.76 1.92 17.79
CA LYS A 140 -11.68 1.57 18.88
C LYS A 140 -11.26 0.32 19.64
N LYS A 141 -10.87 -0.74 18.91
CA LYS A 141 -10.43 -2.02 19.51
C LYS A 141 -9.19 -1.85 20.39
N TYR A 142 -8.19 -1.09 19.94
CA TYR A 142 -6.91 -0.93 20.62
C TYR A 142 -6.83 0.31 21.54
N GLY A 143 -7.61 1.35 21.26
CA GLY A 143 -7.63 2.65 21.96
C GLY A 143 -8.87 2.90 22.84
N GLY A 144 -9.84 1.99 22.86
CA GLY A 144 -11.01 2.01 23.75
C GLY A 144 -12.16 2.95 23.35
N ARG A 145 -11.96 3.85 22.36
CA ARG A 145 -13.01 4.69 21.73
C ARG A 145 -12.65 4.95 20.26
N HIS A 146 -13.63 5.36 19.44
CA HIS A 146 -13.37 5.72 18.04
C HIS A 146 -12.48 6.96 17.93
N ASP A 147 -11.36 6.85 17.21
CA ASP A 147 -10.48 7.97 16.87
C ASP A 147 -10.92 8.63 15.56
N ARG A 148 -11.88 9.55 15.65
CA ARG A 148 -12.41 10.28 14.49
C ARG A 148 -11.36 11.16 13.85
N THR A 149 -10.59 11.89 14.66
CA THR A 149 -9.53 12.79 14.17
C THR A 149 -8.47 12.01 13.41
N GLY A 150 -8.01 10.87 13.96
CA GLY A 150 -7.03 10.04 13.26
C GLY A 150 -7.56 9.42 11.97
N THR A 151 -8.84 9.04 11.94
CA THR A 151 -9.49 8.55 10.72
C THR A 151 -9.53 9.64 9.63
N ILE A 152 -9.82 10.89 10.01
CA ILE A 152 -9.83 12.03 9.09
C ILE A 152 -8.41 12.33 8.57
N ILE A 153 -7.41 12.33 9.46
CA ILE A 153 -6.01 12.54 9.09
C ILE A 153 -5.59 11.52 8.03
N LEU A 154 -5.85 10.23 8.27
CA LEU A 154 -5.56 9.16 7.32
C LEU A 154 -6.29 9.30 6.00
N GLY A 155 -7.53 9.78 6.05
CA GLY A 155 -8.30 10.08 4.86
C GLY A 155 -7.64 11.16 4.00
N ILE A 156 -7.23 12.27 4.64
CA ILE A 156 -6.60 13.41 3.97
C ILE A 156 -5.23 13.04 3.40
N THR A 157 -4.39 12.33 4.15
CA THR A 157 -3.05 11.92 3.69
C THR A 157 -3.13 10.93 2.53
N SER A 158 -4.03 9.95 2.63
CA SER A 158 -4.27 8.98 1.56
C SER A 158 -4.86 9.65 0.31
N LEU A 159 -5.73 10.66 0.46
CA LEU A 159 -6.21 11.46 -0.67
C LEU A 159 -5.07 12.26 -1.32
N ALA A 160 -4.31 13.00 -0.53
CA ALA A 160 -3.26 13.90 -1.02
C ALA A 160 -2.09 13.16 -1.69
N LEU A 161 -1.67 12.03 -1.11
CA LEU A 161 -0.51 11.27 -1.59
C LEU A 161 -0.89 10.13 -2.54
N GLY A 162 -2.10 9.60 -2.41
CA GLY A 162 -2.51 8.38 -3.09
C GLY A 162 -3.58 8.55 -4.16
N ILE A 163 -4.34 9.66 -4.19
CA ILE A 163 -5.46 9.82 -5.14
C ILE A 163 -5.26 11.05 -6.02
N ILE A 164 -5.00 12.22 -5.42
CA ILE A 164 -4.83 13.49 -6.15
C ILE A 164 -3.78 13.40 -7.27
N PRO A 165 -2.60 12.76 -7.09
CA PRO A 165 -1.60 12.66 -8.15
C PRO A 165 -2.09 11.93 -9.42
N TYR A 166 -3.08 11.04 -9.31
CA TYR A 166 -3.64 10.32 -10.46
C TYR A 166 -4.59 11.19 -11.31
N PHE A 167 -5.08 12.30 -10.79
CA PHE A 167 -6.03 13.19 -11.48
C PHE A 167 -5.38 14.47 -12.02
N ILE A 168 -4.20 14.83 -11.54
CA ILE A 168 -3.46 16.03 -11.97
C ILE A 168 -2.54 15.73 -13.18
N HIS A 169 -2.29 14.44 -13.48
CA HIS A 169 -1.41 13.96 -14.56
C HIS A 169 -2.14 13.03 -15.55
#